data_AF-A0A6L9ZFS0-F1
#
_entry.id   AF-A0A6L9ZFS0-F1
#
_cell.length_a   1.000
_cell.length_b   1.000
_cell.length_c   1.000
_cell.angle_alpha   90.00
_cell.angle_beta   90.00
_cell.angle_gamma   90.00
#
_symmetry.space_group_name_H-M   'P 1'
#
loop_
_entity.id
_entity.type
_entity.pdbx_description
1 polymer ?
#
loop_
_entity_poly.entity_id
_entity_poly.type
_entity_poly.pdbx_seq_one_letter_code
_entity_poly.pdbx_strand_id
1 'polypeptide(L)'
;AGVLHEQLLLAETEETVAKVLRPKVLGTWALHQLLKDNEDGLFIHFASVNGFFGGMSVGAYAAANSFQTAFCNYQKTHSCLESYCLAWSMWDEVGMSRGYQMKELTRAKGYYGISPLQGMYSLLAGLSHGENNLLVGLDGSKAMIQASVGECESLQQLTGYFTAGTSQVKLPECLVYDRFGQPTHCQWEQLEVMPITDTGEVDRDQLMGGGVGERTQPRNETERQLAAIFQEVLGVSSVGIHDNFFELRGDSLKMTQVVSRVRETFNEELALSWLFESPTVAKLSDRLAPTGNGSLSLAQQLQTASKNQENREEIEL
;
A
#
# COMPACT_ATOMS: atom_id res chain seq x y z
N ALA A 1 -0.37 17.29 -8.93
CA ALA A 1 0.53 17.89 -9.95
C ALA A 1 1.57 18.79 -9.28
N GLY A 2 2.74 18.98 -9.88
CA GLY A 2 3.79 19.83 -9.31
C GLY A 2 4.94 20.06 -10.28
N VAL A 3 5.68 21.14 -10.09
CA VAL A 3 6.86 21.49 -10.89
C VAL A 3 8.02 21.73 -9.94
N LEU A 4 9.16 21.08 -10.19
CA LEU A 4 10.42 21.41 -9.53
C LEU A 4 11.10 22.50 -10.35
N HIS A 5 11.43 23.60 -9.68
CA HIS A 5 12.24 24.69 -10.23
C HIS A 5 13.27 25.07 -9.18
N GLU A 6 14.55 25.01 -9.57
CA GLU A 6 15.66 25.39 -8.71
C GLU A 6 16.07 26.83 -9.03
N GLN A 7 15.96 27.71 -8.04
CA GLN A 7 16.30 29.11 -8.15
C GLN A 7 16.70 29.67 -6.77
N LEU A 8 17.79 30.43 -6.71
CA LEU A 8 18.17 31.13 -5.48
C LEU A 8 17.12 32.19 -5.14
N LEU A 9 16.80 32.35 -3.84
CA LEU A 9 15.76 33.27 -3.39
C LEU A 9 16.00 34.72 -3.87
N LEU A 10 17.27 35.16 -3.95
CA LEU A 10 17.64 36.49 -4.44
C LEU A 10 17.36 36.69 -5.93
N ALA A 11 17.21 35.61 -6.69
CA ALA A 11 16.96 35.62 -8.12
C ALA A 11 15.52 35.14 -8.46
N GLU A 12 14.69 34.87 -7.45
CA GLU A 12 13.28 34.53 -7.64
C GLU A 12 12.47 35.76 -8.04
N THR A 13 11.50 35.57 -8.94
CA THR A 13 10.52 36.58 -9.32
C THR A 13 9.13 36.13 -8.89
N GLU A 14 8.16 37.04 -8.88
CA GLU A 14 6.77 36.69 -8.62
C GLU A 14 6.25 35.63 -9.60
N GLU A 15 6.69 35.70 -10.87
CA GLU A 15 6.30 34.76 -11.90
C GLU A 15 6.88 33.35 -11.66
N THR A 16 8.17 33.24 -11.33
CA THR A 16 8.81 31.94 -11.08
C THR A 16 8.22 31.27 -9.84
N VAL A 17 8.00 32.05 -8.78
CA VAL A 17 7.33 31.59 -7.55
C VAL A 17 5.90 31.13 -7.84
N ALA A 18 5.11 31.95 -8.55
CA ALA A 18 3.74 31.60 -8.91
C ALA A 18 3.66 30.33 -9.76
N LYS A 19 4.60 30.14 -10.70
CA LYS A 19 4.67 28.94 -11.54
C LYS A 19 4.83 27.66 -10.72
N VAL A 20 5.60 27.70 -9.64
CA VAL A 20 5.81 26.55 -8.75
C VAL A 20 4.62 26.35 -7.80
N LEU A 21 4.08 27.42 -7.23
CA LEU A 21 3.00 27.34 -6.25
C LEU A 21 1.66 26.99 -6.87
N ARG A 22 1.28 27.59 -8.01
CA ARG A 22 -0.05 27.41 -8.63
C ARG A 22 -0.53 25.96 -8.70
N PRO A 23 0.22 24.99 -9.25
CA PRO A 23 -0.27 23.62 -9.37
C PRO A 23 -0.46 22.92 -8.01
N LYS A 24 0.38 23.22 -7.01
CA LYS A 24 0.34 22.59 -5.68
C LYS A 24 -0.57 23.29 -4.69
N VAL A 25 -0.81 24.58 -4.87
CA VAL A 25 -1.66 25.38 -3.98
C VAL A 25 -3.05 25.51 -4.57
N LEU A 26 -3.20 26.24 -5.68
CA LEU A 26 -4.50 26.48 -6.30
C LEU A 26 -5.11 25.21 -6.87
N GLY A 27 -4.30 24.34 -7.49
CA GLY A 27 -4.77 23.06 -7.99
C GLY A 27 -5.34 22.17 -6.87
N THR A 28 -4.63 22.09 -5.74
CA THR A 28 -5.10 21.35 -4.56
C THR A 28 -6.38 21.95 -3.99
N TRP A 29 -6.44 23.28 -3.86
CA TRP A 29 -7.64 23.97 -3.37
C TRP A 29 -8.84 23.71 -4.29
N ALA A 30 -8.68 23.81 -5.61
CA ALA A 30 -9.74 23.55 -6.56
C ALA A 30 -10.27 22.10 -6.44
N LEU A 31 -9.36 21.12 -6.35
CA LEU A 31 -9.74 19.71 -6.15
C LEU A 31 -10.46 19.50 -4.82
N HIS A 32 -10.00 20.15 -3.74
CA HIS A 32 -10.67 20.10 -2.46
C HIS A 32 -12.10 20.64 -2.54
N GLN A 33 -12.32 21.80 -3.16
CA GLN A 33 -13.66 22.38 -3.29
C GLN A 33 -14.63 21.48 -4.07
N LEU A 34 -14.13 20.67 -4.99
CA LEU A 34 -14.94 19.70 -5.74
C LEU A 34 -15.28 18.44 -4.94
N LEU A 35 -14.44 18.08 -3.96
CA LEU A 35 -14.53 16.81 -3.24
C LEU A 35 -14.97 16.95 -1.78
N LYS A 36 -14.94 18.16 -1.20
CA LYS A 36 -15.14 18.40 0.25
C LYS A 36 -16.46 17.89 0.83
N ASP A 37 -17.47 17.72 -0.03
CA ASP A 37 -18.82 17.26 0.34
C ASP A 37 -19.02 15.75 0.03
N ASN A 38 -17.96 15.03 -0.35
CA ASN A 38 -17.98 13.60 -0.65
C ASN A 38 -17.48 12.79 0.57
N GLU A 39 -18.41 12.10 1.23
CA GLU A 39 -18.16 11.38 2.49
C GLU A 39 -17.18 10.21 2.35
N ASP A 40 -17.05 9.61 1.16
CA ASP A 40 -16.12 8.51 0.87
C ASP A 40 -14.88 8.98 0.10
N GLY A 41 -14.61 10.29 0.08
CA GLY A 41 -13.54 10.87 -0.72
C GLY A 41 -12.15 10.65 -0.12
N LEU A 42 -11.28 9.95 -0.85
CA LEU A 42 -9.85 9.84 -0.55
C LEU A 42 -9.05 10.96 -1.24
N PHE A 43 -8.23 11.67 -0.48
CA PHE A 43 -7.35 12.73 -0.98
C PHE A 43 -5.88 12.46 -0.61
N ILE A 44 -5.04 12.19 -1.61
CA ILE A 44 -3.61 11.91 -1.39
C ILE A 44 -2.74 13.05 -1.94
N HIS A 45 -2.00 13.70 -1.05
CA HIS A 45 -0.99 14.71 -1.40
C HIS A 45 0.37 14.05 -1.62
N PHE A 46 0.95 14.32 -2.79
CA PHE A 46 2.33 13.96 -3.11
C PHE A 46 3.24 15.17 -2.84
N ALA A 47 3.78 15.24 -1.63
CA ALA A 47 4.66 16.29 -1.16
C ALA A 47 6.14 15.86 -1.28
N SER A 48 7.04 16.65 -0.70
CA SER A 48 8.47 16.37 -0.63
C SER A 48 9.01 16.67 0.75
N VAL A 49 10.01 15.90 1.20
CA VAL A 49 10.72 16.15 2.47
C VAL A 49 11.35 17.55 2.52
N ASN A 50 11.63 18.16 1.35
CA ASN A 50 12.09 19.56 1.28
C ASN A 50 11.05 20.56 1.81
N GLY A 51 9.76 20.20 1.90
CA GLY A 51 8.75 21.02 2.58
C GLY A 51 8.94 21.10 4.09
N PHE A 52 9.65 20.12 4.68
CA PHE A 52 9.99 20.08 6.10
C PHE A 52 11.42 20.56 6.37
N PHE A 53 12.40 20.01 5.66
CA PHE A 53 13.83 20.31 5.88
C PHE A 53 14.33 21.54 5.12
N GLY A 54 13.59 22.01 4.12
CA GLY A 54 14.05 23.05 3.21
C GLY A 54 15.20 22.60 2.30
N GLY A 55 15.82 23.57 1.63
CA GLY A 55 16.99 23.31 0.80
C GLY A 55 17.47 24.57 0.09
N MET A 56 18.74 24.57 -0.31
CA MET A 56 19.28 25.63 -1.17
C MET A 56 18.56 25.59 -2.51
N SER A 57 18.27 26.77 -3.05
CA SER A 57 17.63 26.97 -4.36
C SER A 57 16.26 26.32 -4.57
N VAL A 58 15.61 25.79 -3.53
CA VAL A 58 14.28 25.15 -3.66
C VAL A 58 13.21 25.88 -2.84
N GLY A 59 13.34 27.21 -2.66
CA GLY A 59 12.49 28.00 -1.78
C GLY A 59 11.00 27.92 -2.13
N ALA A 60 10.64 28.25 -3.38
CA ALA A 60 9.26 28.16 -3.85
C ALA A 60 8.71 26.72 -3.81
N TYR A 61 9.57 25.73 -4.13
CA TYR A 61 9.21 24.32 -4.10
C TYR A 61 8.95 23.83 -2.66
N ALA A 62 9.81 24.19 -1.71
CA ALA A 62 9.63 23.88 -0.29
C ALA A 62 8.34 24.49 0.25
N ALA A 63 8.07 25.76 -0.05
CA ALA A 63 6.82 26.43 0.34
C ALA A 63 5.58 25.71 -0.22
N ALA A 64 5.61 25.31 -1.49
CA ALA A 64 4.51 24.58 -2.13
C ALA A 64 4.23 23.22 -1.46
N ASN A 65 5.27 22.51 -1.04
CA ASN A 65 5.14 21.22 -0.37
C ASN A 65 4.73 21.37 1.10
N SER A 66 5.25 22.38 1.80
CA SER A 66 4.83 22.73 3.17
C SER A 66 3.33 23.07 3.22
N PHE A 67 2.82 23.80 2.22
CA PHE A 67 1.38 24.02 2.07
C PHE A 67 0.59 22.72 2.01
N GLN A 68 1.02 21.72 1.22
CA GLN A 68 0.27 20.46 1.11
C GLN A 68 0.20 19.70 2.43
N THR A 69 1.30 19.68 3.20
CA THR A 69 1.31 19.08 4.55
C THR A 69 0.36 19.80 5.50
N ALA A 70 0.40 21.13 5.54
CA ALA A 70 -0.52 21.91 6.37
C ALA A 70 -1.99 21.75 5.92
N PHE A 71 -2.22 21.68 4.61
CA PHE A 71 -3.55 21.56 4.04
C PHE A 71 -4.16 20.17 4.26
N CYS A 72 -3.35 19.11 4.30
CA CYS A 72 -3.79 17.78 4.71
C CYS A 72 -4.41 17.81 6.12
N ASN A 73 -3.77 18.50 7.07
CA ASN A 73 -4.30 18.69 8.43
C ASN A 73 -5.59 19.52 8.46
N TYR A 74 -5.68 20.54 7.60
CA TYR A 74 -6.90 21.31 7.44
C TYR A 74 -8.06 20.43 6.96
N GLN A 75 -7.86 19.61 5.92
CA GLN A 75 -8.89 18.71 5.39
C GLN A 75 -9.39 17.73 6.44
N LYS A 76 -8.48 17.15 7.25
CA LYS A 76 -8.82 16.26 8.37
C LYS A 76 -9.73 16.89 9.41
N THR A 77 -9.61 18.21 9.63
CA THR A 77 -10.33 18.92 10.69
C THR A 77 -11.57 19.65 10.19
N HIS A 78 -11.67 19.91 8.88
CA HIS A 78 -12.71 20.77 8.29
C HIS A 78 -13.47 20.11 7.14
N SER A 79 -13.23 18.83 6.83
CA SER A 79 -13.98 18.09 5.81
C SER A 79 -14.16 16.61 6.20
N CYS A 80 -15.05 15.92 5.50
CA CYS A 80 -15.25 14.48 5.62
C CYS A 80 -14.21 13.64 4.86
N LEU A 81 -13.29 14.29 4.13
CA LEU A 81 -12.30 13.61 3.30
C LEU A 81 -11.28 12.84 4.12
N GLU A 82 -11.01 11.62 3.69
CA GLU A 82 -9.86 10.86 4.16
C GLU A 82 -8.60 11.41 3.47
N SER A 83 -7.83 12.22 4.20
CA SER A 83 -6.67 12.92 3.64
C SER A 83 -5.34 12.38 4.15
N TYR A 84 -4.43 12.09 3.22
CA TYR A 84 -3.06 11.65 3.47
C TYR A 84 -2.05 12.51 2.72
N CYS A 85 -0.90 12.79 3.31
CA CYS A 85 0.21 13.52 2.71
C CYS A 85 1.49 12.72 2.86
N LEU A 86 2.01 12.25 1.74
CA LEU A 86 3.29 11.56 1.67
C LEU A 86 4.34 12.53 1.13
N ALA A 87 5.27 12.92 1.99
CA ALA A 87 6.40 13.75 1.66
C ALA A 87 7.60 12.87 1.29
N TRP A 88 7.82 12.74 -0.02
CA TRP A 88 8.84 11.86 -0.58
C TRP A 88 10.22 12.51 -0.56
N SER A 89 11.26 11.71 -0.32
CA SER A 89 12.65 12.15 -0.39
C SER A 89 13.12 12.34 -1.83
N MET A 90 13.75 11.34 -2.44
CA MET A 90 14.19 11.35 -3.84
C MET A 90 13.64 10.13 -4.58
N TRP A 91 13.28 10.28 -5.86
CA TRP A 91 12.90 9.16 -6.70
C TRP A 91 14.08 8.69 -7.57
N ASP A 92 14.23 7.39 -7.75
CA ASP A 92 15.27 6.83 -8.61
C ASP A 92 14.84 6.86 -10.08
N GLU A 93 15.48 7.75 -10.84
CA GLU A 93 15.47 7.79 -12.32
C GLU A 93 14.10 7.96 -12.98
N VAL A 94 13.10 8.36 -12.20
CA VAL A 94 11.73 8.62 -12.67
C VAL A 94 11.28 10.03 -12.30
N GLY A 95 10.28 10.52 -13.04
CA GLY A 95 9.66 11.82 -12.79
C GLY A 95 10.67 12.98 -12.79
N MET A 96 10.59 13.83 -11.77
CA MET A 96 11.42 15.03 -11.62
C MET A 96 12.90 14.72 -11.27
N SER A 97 13.22 13.49 -10.87
CA SER A 97 14.59 13.10 -10.48
C SER A 97 15.40 12.49 -11.63
N ARG A 98 14.79 12.34 -12.81
CA ARG A 98 15.48 11.82 -14.01
C ARG A 98 16.56 12.81 -14.47
N GLY A 99 17.82 12.38 -14.50
CA GLY A 99 18.96 13.23 -14.85
C GLY A 99 19.43 14.19 -13.75
N TYR A 100 18.89 14.07 -12.53
CA TYR A 100 19.32 14.87 -11.39
C TYR A 100 20.76 14.50 -10.99
N GLN A 101 21.67 15.47 -11.02
CA GLN A 101 23.12 15.24 -10.87
C GLN A 101 23.60 15.22 -9.42
N MET A 102 22.83 15.76 -8.47
CA MET A 102 23.24 15.93 -7.07
C MET A 102 22.76 14.78 -6.15
N LYS A 103 22.76 13.54 -6.66
CA LYS A 103 22.31 12.36 -5.89
C LYS A 103 23.16 12.12 -4.64
N GLU A 104 24.48 12.27 -4.72
CA GLU A 104 25.40 12.04 -3.60
C GLU A 104 25.20 13.06 -2.46
N LEU A 105 25.05 14.34 -2.79
CA LEU A 105 24.78 15.39 -1.80
C LEU A 105 23.45 15.14 -1.08
N THR A 106 22.45 14.66 -1.84
CA THR A 106 21.12 14.33 -1.31
C THR A 106 21.19 13.13 -0.36
N ARG A 107 21.96 12.10 -0.72
CA ARG A 107 22.23 10.95 0.16
C ARG A 107 23.00 11.33 1.42
N ALA A 108 23.94 12.27 1.33
CA ALA A 108 24.68 12.78 2.49
C ALA A 108 23.79 13.49 3.51
N LYS A 109 22.69 14.11 3.05
CA LYS A 109 21.64 14.68 3.91
C LYS A 109 20.75 13.63 4.58
N GLY A 110 20.85 12.38 4.16
CA GLY A 110 20.02 11.28 4.65
C GLY A 110 18.75 11.06 3.84
N TYR A 111 18.71 11.47 2.57
CA TYR A 111 17.59 11.21 1.68
C TYR A 111 17.91 10.01 0.79
N TYR A 112 17.13 8.95 0.88
CA TYR A 112 17.26 7.78 0.01
C TYR A 112 16.70 8.05 -1.39
N GLY A 113 17.33 7.41 -2.38
CA GLY A 113 16.69 7.18 -3.66
C GLY A 113 15.64 6.09 -3.49
N ILE A 114 14.41 6.39 -3.93
CA ILE A 114 13.26 5.51 -3.82
C ILE A 114 12.92 5.02 -5.23
N SER A 115 12.98 3.70 -5.45
CA SER A 115 12.48 3.13 -6.69
C SER A 115 10.95 3.14 -6.75
N PRO A 116 10.31 3.09 -7.94
CA PRO A 116 8.85 3.05 -8.06
C PRO A 116 8.19 1.96 -7.19
N LEU A 117 8.82 0.78 -7.12
CA LEU A 117 8.30 -0.34 -6.33
C LEU A 117 8.39 -0.06 -4.83
N GLN A 118 9.51 0.49 -4.36
CA GLN A 118 9.67 0.90 -2.96
C GLN A 118 8.66 1.98 -2.59
N GLY A 119 8.44 2.96 -3.48
CA GLY A 119 7.45 4.02 -3.28
C GLY A 119 6.03 3.48 -3.18
N MET A 120 5.67 2.50 -4.01
CA MET A 120 4.35 1.86 -3.94
C MET A 120 4.16 1.09 -2.61
N TYR A 121 5.18 0.37 -2.14
CA TYR A 121 5.10 -0.29 -0.83
C TYR A 121 4.96 0.71 0.32
N SER A 122 5.71 1.81 0.31
CA SER A 122 5.59 2.86 1.32
C SER A 122 4.23 3.54 1.28
N LEU A 123 3.64 3.73 0.10
CA LEU A 123 2.28 4.27 -0.05
C LEU A 123 1.26 3.34 0.59
N LEU A 124 1.28 2.05 0.22
CA LEU A 124 0.33 1.06 0.76
C LEU A 124 0.47 0.91 2.27
N ALA A 125 1.71 0.88 2.78
CA ALA A 125 1.97 0.87 4.21
C ALA A 125 1.39 2.14 4.87
N GLY A 126 1.67 3.32 4.30
CA GLY A 126 1.17 4.59 4.81
C GLY A 126 -0.36 4.68 4.87
N LEU A 127 -1.05 4.19 3.84
CA LEU A 127 -2.52 4.14 3.80
C LEU A 127 -3.11 3.12 4.77
N SER A 128 -2.36 2.05 5.10
CA SER A 128 -2.81 1.03 6.06
C SER A 128 -2.63 1.45 7.52
N HIS A 129 -1.95 2.57 7.78
CA HIS A 129 -1.74 3.13 9.10
C HIS A 129 -2.53 4.45 9.27
N GLY A 130 -2.94 4.77 10.50
CA GLY A 130 -3.76 5.95 10.80
C GLY A 130 -3.02 7.30 10.72
N GLU A 131 -1.74 7.28 10.36
CA GLU A 131 -0.88 8.47 10.28
C GLU A 131 -1.00 9.16 8.92
N ASN A 132 -1.22 10.47 8.96
CA ASN A 132 -1.70 11.20 7.79
C ASN A 132 -0.63 12.07 7.13
N ASN A 133 0.48 12.32 7.83
CA ASN A 133 1.61 13.04 7.29
C ASN A 133 2.85 12.18 7.48
N LEU A 134 3.37 11.66 6.37
CA LEU A 134 4.46 10.71 6.37
C LEU A 134 5.66 11.32 5.65
N LEU A 135 6.84 11.28 6.28
CA LEU A 135 8.10 11.55 5.61
C LEU A 135 8.69 10.21 5.15
N VAL A 136 8.92 10.05 3.84
CA VAL A 136 9.29 8.75 3.26
C VAL A 136 10.69 8.81 2.67
N GLY A 137 11.48 7.76 2.93
CA GLY A 137 12.81 7.56 2.37
C GLY A 137 13.89 8.39 3.06
N LEU A 138 13.88 8.41 4.39
CA LEU A 138 14.90 9.05 5.23
C LEU A 138 15.81 8.01 5.89
N ASP A 139 17.10 8.34 5.99
CA ASP A 139 18.12 7.55 6.68
C ASP A 139 18.26 8.03 8.13
N GLY A 140 17.63 7.28 9.04
CA GLY A 140 17.68 7.53 10.48
C GLY A 140 19.07 7.38 11.11
N SER A 141 20.09 6.91 10.38
CA SER A 141 21.48 6.91 10.86
C SER A 141 22.17 8.26 10.69
N LYS A 142 21.61 9.19 9.90
CA LYS A 142 22.22 10.49 9.64
C LYS A 142 21.86 11.50 10.73
N ALA A 143 22.87 12.24 11.19
CA ALA A 143 22.73 13.22 12.27
C ALA A 143 21.62 14.26 12.02
N MET A 144 21.44 14.73 10.77
CA MET A 144 20.37 15.68 10.42
C MET A 144 18.98 15.08 10.68
N ILE A 145 18.78 13.82 10.30
CA ILE A 145 17.51 13.13 10.45
C ILE A 145 17.29 12.81 11.93
N GLN A 146 18.30 12.28 12.63
CA GLN A 146 18.23 12.00 14.07
C GLN A 146 17.86 13.22 14.90
N ALA A 147 18.39 14.40 14.56
CA ALA A 147 18.06 15.64 15.27
C ALA A 147 16.57 16.04 15.16
N SER A 148 15.85 15.48 14.19
CA SER A 148 14.42 15.78 13.93
C SER A 148 13.49 14.63 14.31
N VAL A 149 14.02 13.54 14.86
CA VAL A 149 13.29 12.32 15.17
C VAL A 149 13.28 12.10 16.69
N GLY A 150 12.12 11.72 17.23
CA GLY A 150 11.96 11.33 18.63
C GLY A 150 12.43 9.90 18.90
N GLU A 151 11.81 9.22 19.86
CA GLU A 151 12.00 7.76 20.00
C GLU A 151 11.49 7.06 18.73
N CYS A 152 12.39 6.32 18.08
CA CYS A 152 12.08 5.54 16.89
C CYS A 152 11.80 4.10 17.32
N GLU A 153 10.55 3.66 17.22
CA GLU A 153 10.22 2.24 17.36
C GLU A 153 10.43 1.53 16.01
N SER A 154 11.19 0.43 16.02
CA SER A 154 11.25 -0.44 14.85
C SER A 154 9.91 -1.18 14.74
N LEU A 155 9.10 -0.83 13.75
CA LEU A 155 7.80 -1.50 13.50
C LEU A 155 7.94 -2.96 13.08
N GLN A 156 9.16 -3.41 12.78
CA GLN A 156 9.47 -4.79 12.44
C GLN A 156 10.71 -5.21 13.23
N GLN A 157 10.61 -6.36 13.88
CA GLN A 157 11.73 -7.03 14.53
C GLN A 157 11.94 -8.37 13.86
N LEU A 158 13.17 -8.65 13.43
CA LEU A 158 13.55 -9.95 12.94
C LEU A 158 13.90 -10.85 14.13
N THR A 159 13.17 -11.95 14.31
CA THR A 159 13.45 -12.96 15.32
C THR A 159 13.79 -14.29 14.64
N GLY A 160 14.91 -14.89 15.02
CA GLY A 160 15.34 -16.21 14.61
C GLY A 160 15.11 -17.21 15.74
N TYR A 161 14.41 -18.29 15.46
CA TYR A 161 14.11 -19.33 16.44
C TYR A 161 15.08 -20.51 16.28
N PHE A 162 15.52 -21.10 17.40
CA PHE A 162 16.39 -22.28 17.38
C PHE A 162 16.08 -23.24 18.53
N THR A 163 16.41 -24.51 18.34
CA THR A 163 16.44 -25.52 19.40
C THR A 163 17.87 -25.99 19.62
N ALA A 164 18.24 -26.24 20.88
CA ALA A 164 19.53 -26.82 21.21
C ALA A 164 19.39 -27.81 22.37
N GLY A 165 20.19 -28.87 22.35
CA GLY A 165 20.26 -29.85 23.44
C GLY A 165 20.95 -29.33 24.70
N THR A 166 21.45 -28.09 24.68
CA THR A 166 22.13 -27.43 25.79
C THR A 166 21.58 -26.02 26.01
N SER A 167 21.67 -25.54 27.25
CA SER A 167 21.09 -24.26 27.69
C SER A 167 21.98 -23.04 27.41
N GLN A 168 23.21 -23.26 26.92
CA GLN A 168 24.16 -22.20 26.60
C GLN A 168 24.71 -22.43 25.18
N VAL A 169 24.14 -21.72 24.22
CA VAL A 169 24.58 -21.70 22.82
C VAL A 169 25.04 -20.29 22.48
N LYS A 170 26.27 -20.15 22.00
CA LYS A 170 26.74 -18.91 21.40
C LYS A 170 26.34 -18.91 19.93
N LEU A 171 25.36 -18.08 19.58
CA LEU A 171 24.97 -17.84 18.20
C LEU A 171 25.73 -16.63 17.63
N PRO A 172 26.08 -16.65 16.33
CA PRO A 172 26.69 -15.50 15.68
C PRO A 172 25.68 -14.34 15.61
N GLU A 173 26.18 -13.10 15.64
CA GLU A 173 25.38 -11.95 15.23
C GLU A 173 24.95 -12.16 13.78
N CYS A 174 23.64 -12.18 13.54
CA CYS A 174 23.07 -12.33 12.23
C CYS A 174 22.49 -10.99 11.78
N LEU A 175 23.19 -10.37 10.84
CA LEU A 175 22.74 -9.20 10.11
C LEU A 175 22.02 -9.68 8.84
N VAL A 176 20.72 -9.45 8.78
CA VAL A 176 19.92 -9.71 7.58
C VAL A 176 19.61 -8.39 6.92
N TYR A 177 19.83 -8.31 5.62
CA TYR A 177 19.48 -7.14 4.84
C TYR A 177 18.05 -7.30 4.35
N ASP A 178 17.20 -6.32 4.64
CA ASP A 178 15.84 -6.31 4.10
C ASP A 178 15.87 -6.07 2.58
N ARG A 179 14.68 -6.06 1.96
CA ARG A 179 14.52 -5.82 0.51
C ARG A 179 14.97 -4.41 0.06
N PHE A 180 15.32 -3.53 0.99
CA PHE A 180 15.80 -2.18 0.77
C PHE A 180 17.31 -2.07 1.05
N GLY A 181 17.98 -3.16 1.45
CA GLY A 181 19.41 -3.17 1.78
C GLY A 181 19.73 -2.59 3.16
N GLN A 182 18.73 -2.43 4.02
CA GLN A 182 18.93 -1.97 5.39
C GLN A 182 19.32 -3.16 6.29
N PRO A 183 20.44 -3.07 7.03
CA PRO A 183 20.81 -4.10 7.99
C PRO A 183 19.79 -4.15 9.14
N THR A 184 19.23 -5.32 9.38
CA THR A 184 18.35 -5.63 10.49
C THR A 184 19.02 -6.69 11.36
N HIS A 185 19.09 -6.42 12.67
CA HIS A 185 19.58 -7.39 13.64
C HIS A 185 18.52 -8.48 13.86
N CYS A 186 18.93 -9.73 13.69
CA CYS A 186 18.13 -10.88 14.10
C CYS A 186 18.29 -11.09 15.61
N GLN A 187 17.20 -11.01 16.39
CA GLN A 187 17.18 -11.47 17.77
C GLN A 187 16.99 -12.98 17.79
N TRP A 188 17.80 -13.70 18.58
CA TRP A 188 17.68 -15.15 18.68
C TRP A 188 16.82 -15.54 19.87
N GLU A 189 15.84 -16.42 19.65
CA GLU A 189 14.99 -17.00 20.69
C GLU A 189 15.15 -18.53 20.70
N GLN A 190 15.46 -19.08 21.88
CA GLN A 190 15.58 -20.52 22.06
C GLN A 190 14.22 -21.12 22.39
N LEU A 191 13.81 -22.12 21.61
CA LEU A 191 12.65 -22.95 21.89
C LEU A 191 13.06 -24.25 22.54
N GLU A 192 12.18 -24.80 23.39
CA GLU A 192 12.34 -26.17 23.91
C GLU A 192 12.19 -27.20 22.80
N VAL A 193 11.22 -27.00 21.91
CA VAL A 193 10.92 -27.87 20.76
C VAL A 193 10.60 -27.00 19.55
N MET A 194 11.17 -27.33 18.39
CA MET A 194 10.87 -26.66 17.14
C MET A 194 9.53 -27.20 16.64
N PRO A 195 8.52 -26.36 16.42
CA PRO A 195 7.27 -26.82 15.85
C PRO A 195 7.53 -27.29 14.42
N ILE A 196 7.18 -28.55 14.15
CA ILE A 196 7.35 -29.17 12.84
C ILE A 196 6.01 -29.76 12.38
N THR A 197 5.76 -29.73 11.08
CA THR A 197 4.62 -30.38 10.44
C THR A 197 4.81 -31.91 10.43
N ASP A 198 3.75 -32.66 10.14
CA ASP A 198 3.83 -34.13 9.95
C ASP A 198 4.80 -34.53 8.82
N THR A 199 5.10 -33.61 7.91
CA THR A 199 6.08 -33.78 6.83
C THR A 199 7.52 -33.46 7.25
N GLY A 200 7.74 -32.99 8.49
CA GLY A 200 9.05 -32.67 9.05
C GLY A 200 9.59 -31.28 8.70
N GLU A 201 8.75 -30.39 8.14
CA GLU A 201 9.10 -29.00 7.87
C GLU A 201 8.78 -28.12 9.09
N VAL A 202 9.40 -26.95 9.21
CA VAL A 202 9.07 -26.02 10.31
C VAL A 202 7.63 -25.51 10.15
N ASP A 203 6.80 -25.75 11.17
CA ASP A 203 5.43 -25.22 11.25
C ASP A 203 5.49 -23.74 11.66
N ARG A 204 5.47 -22.87 10.65
CA ARG A 204 5.57 -21.42 10.80
C ARG A 204 4.37 -20.80 11.53
N ASP A 205 3.22 -21.44 11.49
CA ASP A 205 2.00 -20.92 12.13
C ASP A 205 2.11 -21.10 13.66
N GLN A 206 2.54 -22.29 14.11
CA GLN A 206 2.83 -22.54 15.52
C GLN A 206 4.01 -21.73 16.04
N LEU A 207 5.02 -21.49 15.20
CA LEU A 207 6.23 -20.76 15.57
C LEU A 207 5.99 -19.28 15.92
N MET A 208 5.04 -18.63 15.25
CA MET A 208 4.82 -17.18 15.35
C MET A 208 3.90 -16.77 16.51
N GLY A 209 3.72 -17.62 17.52
CA GLY A 209 2.97 -17.28 18.75
C GLY A 209 1.46 -17.09 18.57
N GLY A 210 0.91 -17.47 17.41
CA GLY A 210 -0.52 -17.55 17.19
C GLY A 210 -1.00 -18.95 17.55
N GLY A 211 -1.45 -19.13 18.78
CA GLY A 211 -2.27 -20.29 19.12
C GLY A 211 -3.36 -20.46 18.06
N VAL A 212 -3.67 -21.72 17.73
CA VAL A 212 -4.86 -22.11 17.00
C VAL A 212 -6.07 -21.63 17.81
N GLY A 213 -6.41 -20.35 17.69
CA GLY A 213 -7.79 -19.94 17.73
C GLY A 213 -8.45 -20.69 16.59
N GLU A 214 -9.51 -21.42 16.89
CA GLU A 214 -10.30 -22.15 15.90
C GLU A 214 -10.50 -21.29 14.65
N ARG A 215 -9.70 -21.54 13.59
CA ARG A 215 -9.97 -20.99 12.27
C ARG A 215 -11.40 -21.41 11.96
N THR A 216 -12.27 -20.44 11.73
CA THR A 216 -13.69 -20.72 11.54
C THR A 216 -13.83 -21.63 10.32
N GLN A 217 -14.26 -22.87 10.56
CA GLN A 217 -14.34 -23.91 9.53
C GLN A 217 -15.42 -23.54 8.51
N PRO A 218 -15.28 -24.00 7.25
CA PRO A 218 -16.33 -23.90 6.24
C PRO A 218 -17.69 -24.40 6.72
N ARG A 219 -18.69 -23.53 6.64
CA ARG A 219 -20.08 -23.78 7.08
C ARG A 219 -20.91 -24.52 6.04
N ASN A 220 -20.53 -24.42 4.77
CA ASN A 220 -21.23 -25.03 3.63
C ASN A 220 -20.25 -25.57 2.57
N GLU A 221 -20.78 -26.24 1.54
CA GLU A 221 -19.98 -26.86 0.47
C GLU A 221 -19.23 -25.83 -0.38
N THR A 222 -19.88 -24.69 -0.68
CA THR A 222 -19.26 -23.58 -1.41
C THR A 222 -18.04 -23.02 -0.67
N GLU A 223 -18.15 -22.80 0.64
CA GLU A 223 -17.03 -22.36 1.47
C GLU A 223 -15.92 -23.42 1.54
N ARG A 224 -16.25 -24.72 1.56
CA ARG A 224 -15.25 -25.80 1.55
C ARG A 224 -14.44 -25.79 0.28
N GLN A 225 -15.11 -25.69 -0.87
CA GLN A 225 -14.48 -25.67 -2.18
C GLN A 225 -13.65 -24.39 -2.38
N LEU A 226 -14.16 -23.23 -1.96
CA LEU A 226 -13.42 -21.97 -1.99
C LEU A 226 -12.19 -21.98 -1.08
N ALA A 227 -12.31 -22.50 0.15
CA ALA A 227 -11.19 -22.63 1.06
C ALA A 227 -10.11 -23.57 0.49
N ALA A 228 -10.50 -24.67 -0.16
CA ALA A 228 -9.57 -25.56 -0.84
C ALA A 228 -8.84 -24.88 -2.01
N ILE A 229 -9.57 -24.09 -2.84
CA ILE A 229 -8.96 -23.30 -3.92
C ILE A 229 -7.96 -22.29 -3.33
N PHE A 230 -8.30 -21.61 -2.24
CA PHE A 230 -7.41 -20.66 -1.57
C PHE A 230 -6.16 -21.37 -1.03
N GLN A 231 -6.31 -22.51 -0.35
CA GLN A 231 -5.19 -23.30 0.15
C GLN A 231 -4.23 -23.68 -0.97
N GLU A 232 -4.76 -24.18 -2.08
CA GLU A 232 -3.97 -24.66 -3.21
C GLU A 232 -3.25 -23.50 -3.93
N VAL A 233 -3.89 -22.35 -4.09
CA VAL A 233 -3.30 -21.19 -4.77
C VAL A 233 -2.31 -20.43 -3.86
N LEU A 234 -2.63 -20.29 -2.58
CA LEU A 234 -1.79 -19.56 -1.62
C LEU A 234 -0.64 -20.41 -1.10
N GLY A 235 -0.76 -21.75 -1.17
CA GLY A 235 0.23 -22.71 -0.67
C GLY A 235 0.23 -22.79 0.85
N VAL A 236 -0.94 -22.75 1.49
CA VAL A 236 -1.12 -22.79 2.95
C VAL A 236 -1.86 -24.06 3.38
N SER A 237 -1.57 -24.56 4.60
CA SER A 237 -2.09 -25.84 5.11
C SER A 237 -3.58 -25.79 5.47
N SER A 238 -4.10 -24.61 5.87
CA SER A 238 -5.52 -24.39 6.10
C SER A 238 -5.89 -22.92 5.92
N VAL A 239 -7.16 -22.68 5.61
CA VAL A 239 -7.76 -21.34 5.41
C VAL A 239 -9.09 -21.33 6.16
N GLY A 240 -9.23 -20.44 7.13
CA GLY A 240 -10.49 -20.14 7.78
C GLY A 240 -11.38 -19.30 6.89
N ILE A 241 -12.71 -19.37 7.07
CA ILE A 241 -13.64 -18.67 6.17
C ILE A 241 -13.54 -17.14 6.22
N HIS A 242 -12.93 -16.60 7.29
CA HIS A 242 -12.72 -15.17 7.50
C HIS A 242 -11.28 -14.73 7.22
N ASP A 243 -10.39 -15.64 6.84
CA ASP A 243 -9.00 -15.28 6.53
C ASP A 243 -8.94 -14.46 5.24
N ASN A 244 -8.18 -13.37 5.28
CA ASN A 244 -8.04 -12.46 4.14
C ASN A 244 -7.00 -12.99 3.15
N PHE A 245 -7.41 -13.12 1.89
CA PHE A 245 -6.58 -13.60 0.78
C PHE A 245 -5.23 -12.88 0.67
N PHE A 246 -5.20 -11.56 0.86
CA PHE A 246 -3.98 -10.75 0.72
C PHE A 246 -3.07 -10.86 1.95
N GLU A 247 -3.64 -11.02 3.14
CA GLU A 247 -2.87 -11.27 4.38
C GLU A 247 -2.19 -12.63 4.32
N LEU A 248 -2.81 -13.60 3.67
CA LEU A 248 -2.23 -14.90 3.35
C LEU A 248 -1.24 -14.86 2.15
N ARG A 249 -0.71 -13.69 1.81
CA ARG A 249 0.27 -13.46 0.73
C ARG A 249 -0.27 -13.72 -0.68
N GLY A 250 -1.57 -13.49 -0.88
CA GLY A 250 -2.18 -13.38 -2.19
C GLY A 250 -1.66 -12.15 -2.96
N ASP A 251 -1.39 -12.31 -4.25
CA ASP A 251 -1.02 -11.23 -5.16
C ASP A 251 -1.87 -11.29 -6.44
N SER A 252 -1.62 -10.40 -7.41
CA SER A 252 -2.38 -10.32 -8.65
C SER A 252 -2.30 -11.60 -9.51
N LEU A 253 -1.19 -12.33 -9.44
CA LEU A 253 -1.01 -13.58 -10.17
C LEU A 253 -1.86 -14.68 -9.54
N LYS A 254 -1.77 -14.83 -8.21
CA LYS A 254 -2.58 -15.78 -7.45
C LYS A 254 -4.07 -15.48 -7.55
N MET A 255 -4.47 -14.22 -7.54
CA MET A 255 -5.86 -13.81 -7.72
C MET A 255 -6.41 -14.30 -9.08
N THR A 256 -5.62 -14.14 -10.16
CA THR A 256 -5.99 -14.64 -11.49
C THR A 256 -6.16 -16.17 -11.49
N GLN A 257 -5.32 -16.90 -10.75
CA GLN A 257 -5.43 -18.35 -10.59
C GLN A 257 -6.67 -18.75 -9.79
N VAL A 258 -7.01 -18.04 -8.71
CA VAL A 258 -8.26 -18.26 -7.97
C VAL A 258 -9.46 -18.07 -8.89
N VAL A 259 -9.52 -16.97 -9.64
CA VAL A 259 -10.63 -16.71 -10.57
C VAL A 259 -10.78 -17.82 -11.61
N SER A 260 -9.67 -18.29 -12.21
CA SER A 260 -9.70 -19.42 -13.15
C SER A 260 -10.27 -20.69 -12.52
N ARG A 261 -9.80 -21.04 -11.31
CA ARG A 261 -10.21 -22.27 -10.61
C ARG A 261 -11.62 -22.23 -10.09
N VAL A 262 -12.08 -21.08 -9.61
CA VAL A 262 -13.49 -20.91 -9.22
C VAL A 262 -14.38 -21.03 -10.46
N ARG A 263 -13.99 -20.44 -11.59
CA ARG A 263 -14.73 -20.60 -12.85
C ARG A 263 -14.82 -22.06 -13.28
N GLU A 264 -13.74 -22.82 -13.15
CA GLU A 264 -13.73 -24.26 -13.45
C GLU A 264 -14.58 -25.07 -12.47
N THR A 265 -14.58 -24.71 -11.19
CA THR A 265 -15.24 -25.48 -10.11
C THR A 265 -16.74 -25.20 -10.04
N PHE A 266 -17.15 -23.95 -10.20
CA PHE A 266 -18.53 -23.49 -10.00
C PHE A 266 -19.26 -23.17 -11.32
N ASN A 267 -18.54 -23.14 -12.45
CA ASN A 267 -19.08 -22.79 -13.76
C ASN A 267 -19.73 -21.38 -13.81
N GLU A 268 -19.31 -20.49 -12.91
CA GLU A 268 -19.72 -19.09 -12.82
C GLU A 268 -18.55 -18.15 -13.12
N GLU A 269 -18.83 -17.03 -13.78
CA GLU A 269 -17.82 -16.05 -14.13
C GLU A 269 -17.60 -15.08 -12.97
N LEU A 270 -16.55 -15.32 -12.17
CA LEU A 270 -16.12 -14.37 -11.16
C LEU A 270 -15.46 -13.15 -11.81
N ALA A 271 -16.00 -11.96 -11.54
CA ALA A 271 -15.29 -10.73 -11.83
C ALA A 271 -14.07 -10.61 -10.89
N LEU A 272 -12.90 -10.27 -11.47
CA LEU A 272 -11.65 -10.11 -10.72
C LEU A 272 -11.77 -9.09 -9.57
N SER A 273 -12.65 -8.10 -9.71
CA SER A 273 -12.92 -7.08 -8.67
C SER A 273 -13.48 -7.66 -7.38
N TRP A 274 -14.13 -8.83 -7.40
CA TRP A 274 -14.76 -9.40 -6.22
C TRP A 274 -13.74 -9.86 -5.17
N LEU A 275 -12.55 -10.30 -5.59
CA LEU A 275 -11.47 -10.66 -4.66
C LEU A 275 -10.89 -9.45 -3.94
N PHE A 276 -10.99 -8.24 -4.52
CA PHE A 276 -10.62 -7.00 -3.83
C PHE A 276 -11.72 -6.53 -2.88
N GLU A 277 -12.97 -6.57 -3.30
CA GLU A 277 -14.12 -6.10 -2.51
C GLU A 277 -14.53 -7.07 -1.40
N SER A 278 -14.21 -8.35 -1.57
CA SER A 278 -14.65 -9.46 -0.72
C SER A 278 -13.53 -10.48 -0.56
N PRO A 279 -12.41 -10.14 0.11
CA PRO A 279 -11.18 -10.93 0.10
C PRO A 279 -11.21 -12.17 1.02
N THR A 280 -12.39 -12.67 1.41
CA THR A 280 -12.53 -13.81 2.31
C THR A 280 -13.46 -14.87 1.72
N VAL A 281 -13.27 -16.13 2.10
CA VAL A 281 -14.09 -17.27 1.63
C VAL A 281 -15.57 -17.09 1.95
N ALA A 282 -15.91 -16.62 3.15
CA ALA A 282 -17.30 -16.36 3.55
C ALA A 282 -17.97 -15.33 2.62
N LYS A 283 -17.30 -14.20 2.34
CA LYS A 283 -17.85 -13.13 1.51
C LYS A 283 -17.95 -13.53 0.03
N LEU A 284 -17.01 -14.33 -0.48
CA LEU A 284 -17.10 -14.87 -1.84
C LEU A 284 -18.22 -15.91 -1.97
N SER A 285 -18.41 -16.75 -0.96
CA SER A 285 -19.51 -17.71 -0.90
C SER A 285 -20.88 -17.01 -0.95
N ASP A 286 -21.04 -15.91 -0.21
CA ASP A 286 -22.28 -15.11 -0.25
C ASP A 286 -22.58 -14.55 -1.65
N ARG A 287 -21.56 -14.22 -2.44
CA ARG A 287 -21.72 -13.72 -3.82
C ARG A 287 -22.02 -14.82 -4.85
N LEU A 288 -21.55 -16.03 -4.59
CA LEU A 288 -21.82 -17.22 -5.41
C LEU A 288 -23.15 -17.90 -5.05
N ALA A 289 -23.80 -17.49 -3.96
CA ALA A 289 -25.12 -17.98 -3.62
C ALA A 289 -26.10 -17.60 -4.76
N PRO A 290 -26.89 -18.54 -5.30
CA PRO A 290 -27.74 -18.27 -6.45
C PRO A 290 -28.77 -17.19 -6.11
N THR A 291 -28.54 -15.97 -6.60
CA THR A 291 -29.60 -14.98 -6.77
C THR A 291 -30.54 -15.53 -7.82
N GLY A 292 -31.64 -16.13 -7.38
CA GLY A 292 -32.77 -16.43 -8.25
C GLY A 292 -33.15 -15.19 -9.06
N ASN A 293 -33.14 -15.36 -10.38
CA ASN A 293 -33.49 -14.40 -11.45
C ASN A 293 -32.41 -13.43 -11.94
N GLY A 294 -31.78 -13.83 -13.05
CA GLY A 294 -31.83 -13.01 -14.26
C GLY A 294 -30.68 -12.04 -14.50
N SER A 295 -29.44 -12.51 -14.53
CA SER A 295 -28.33 -11.78 -15.15
C SER A 295 -28.48 -11.85 -16.68
N LEU A 296 -29.08 -10.79 -17.26
CA LEU A 296 -28.91 -10.45 -18.67
C LEU A 296 -27.40 -10.31 -18.95
N SER A 297 -26.91 -10.97 -20.00
CA SER A 297 -25.51 -10.87 -20.35
C SER A 297 -25.16 -9.43 -20.74
N LEU A 298 -23.94 -8.98 -20.41
CA LEU A 298 -23.43 -7.65 -20.78
C LEU A 298 -23.54 -7.40 -22.30
N ALA A 299 -23.44 -8.46 -23.10
CA ALA A 299 -23.62 -8.43 -24.54
C ALA A 299 -25.05 -8.08 -24.97
N GLN A 300 -26.07 -8.53 -24.22
CA GLN A 300 -27.46 -8.16 -24.45
C GLN A 300 -27.75 -6.73 -23.96
N GLN A 301 -27.16 -6.28 -22.85
CA GLN A 301 -27.33 -4.92 -22.36
C GLN A 301 -26.74 -3.86 -23.31
N LEU A 302 -25.59 -4.13 -23.92
CA LEU A 302 -24.98 -3.24 -24.90
C LEU A 302 -25.76 -3.19 -26.23
N GLN A 303 -26.33 -4.32 -26.68
CA GLN A 303 -27.20 -4.34 -27.87
C GLN A 303 -28.55 -3.64 -27.63
N THR A 304 -29.09 -3.70 -26.41
CA THR A 304 -30.34 -2.99 -26.07
C THR A 304 -30.11 -1.48 -25.93
N ALA A 305 -28.92 -1.06 -25.48
CA ALA A 305 -28.54 0.35 -25.40
C ALA A 305 -28.33 0.98 -26.79
N SER A 306 -27.67 0.30 -27.74
CA SER A 306 -27.50 0.83 -29.10
C SER A 306 -28.84 0.93 -29.87
N LYS A 307 -29.74 -0.05 -29.74
CA LYS A 307 -31.08 0.01 -30.38
C LYS A 307 -31.98 1.13 -29.82
N ASN A 308 -31.83 1.47 -28.54
CA ASN A 308 -32.60 2.56 -27.92
C ASN A 308 -32.05 3.95 -28.25
N GLN A 309 -30.81 4.05 -28.73
CA GLN A 309 -30.19 5.30 -29.15
C GLN A 309 -30.59 5.66 -30.59
N GLU A 310 -30.69 4.68 -31.50
CA GLU A 310 -31.21 4.87 -32.86
C GLU A 310 -32.70 5.28 -32.88
N ASN A 311 -33.54 4.73 -32.00
CA ASN A 311 -34.96 5.11 -31.91
C ASN A 311 -35.22 6.48 -31.25
N ARG A 312 -34.21 7.11 -30.62
CA ARG A 312 -34.35 8.44 -29.99
C ARG A 312 -34.03 9.59 -30.94
N GLU A 313 -33.26 9.36 -31.99
CA GLU A 313 -32.97 10.37 -33.02
C GLU A 313 -34.08 10.50 -34.08
N GLU A 314 -35.03 9.54 -34.15
CA GLU A 314 -36.20 9.62 -35.05
C GLU A 314 -37.45 10.31 -34.45
N ILE A 315 -37.41 10.76 -33.19
CA ILE A 315 -38.54 11.44 -32.51
C ILE A 315 -38.26 12.94 -32.24
N GLU A 316 -37.09 13.46 -32.61
CA GLU A 316 -36.75 14.90 -32.55
C GLU A 316 -36.52 15.54 -33.94
N LEU A 317 -37.42 15.21 -34.89
CA LEU A 317 -37.68 15.97 -36.13
C LEU A 317 -39.19 16.13 -36.31
#